data_AF-W2SYT1-F1
#
_entry.id   AF-W2SYT1-F1
#
_cell.length_a   1.000
_cell.length_b   1.000
_cell.length_c   1.000
_cell.angle_alpha   90.00
_cell.angle_beta   90.00
_cell.angle_gamma   90.00
#
_symmetry.space_group_name_H-M   'P 1'
#
loop_
_entity.id
_entity.type
_entity.pdbx_description
1 polymer ?
#
loop_
_entity_poly.entity_id
_entity_poly.type
_entity_poly.pdbx_seq_one_letter_code
_entity_poly.pdbx_strand_id
1 'polypeptide(L)'
;MEDGLAVEAANNNHVKLSEAQLVHSEFGAPLDECYRLAIKFYKEKEKAGNLFISYDDRVMLMALSKQVRLGPFADNSDSAGFFDLLGNDIA
;
A
#
# COMPACT_ATOMS: atom_id res chain seq x y z
N MET A 1 -33.60 -38.15 13.26
CA MET A 1 -32.52 -37.60 12.42
C MET A 1 -32.77 -36.09 12.34
N GLU A 2 -32.33 -35.32 13.33
CA GLU A 2 -32.58 -33.86 13.41
C GLU A 2 -31.36 -33.09 13.97
N ASP A 3 -30.13 -33.50 13.66
CA ASP A 3 -28.91 -32.81 14.13
C ASP A 3 -28.04 -32.27 12.98
N GLY A 4 -28.64 -32.02 11.82
CA GLY A 4 -27.92 -31.56 10.62
C GLY A 4 -28.05 -30.06 10.32
N LEU A 5 -29.06 -29.37 10.87
CA LEU A 5 -29.44 -28.01 10.45
C LEU A 5 -28.84 -26.90 11.34
N ALA A 6 -28.33 -27.22 12.53
CA ALA A 6 -27.78 -26.22 13.44
C ALA A 6 -26.31 -25.85 13.17
N VAL A 7 -25.56 -26.71 12.46
CA VAL A 7 -24.11 -26.50 12.22
C VAL A 7 -23.87 -25.57 11.03
N GLU A 8 -24.82 -25.46 10.10
CA GLU A 8 -24.66 -24.65 8.88
C GLU A 8 -24.95 -23.15 9.11
N ALA A 9 -25.74 -22.80 10.14
CA ALA A 9 -26.10 -21.42 10.45
C ALA A 9 -24.97 -20.61 11.11
N ALA A 10 -23.94 -21.27 11.65
CA ALA A 10 -22.85 -20.61 12.38
C ALA A 10 -21.76 -20.00 11.46
N ASN A 11 -21.72 -20.36 10.17
CA ASN A 11 -20.66 -19.95 9.24
C ASN A 11 -20.99 -18.69 8.41
N ASN A 12 -22.19 -18.12 8.57
CA ASN A 12 -22.67 -17.04 7.70
C ASN A 12 -22.29 -15.63 8.17
N ASN A 13 -21.42 -15.51 9.17
CA ASN A 13 -21.03 -14.23 9.77
C ASN A 13 -19.56 -13.84 9.49
N HIS A 14 -19.06 -14.17 8.30
CA HIS A 14 -17.78 -13.63 7.84
C HIS A 14 -17.95 -12.14 7.50
N VAL A 15 -17.67 -11.27 8.47
CA VAL A 15 -17.61 -9.82 8.24
C VAL A 15 -16.38 -9.54 7.39
N LYS A 16 -16.58 -9.19 6.11
CA LYS A 16 -15.50 -8.70 5.25
C LYS A 16 -15.10 -7.30 5.70
N LEU A 17 -13.96 -7.19 6.35
CA LEU A 17 -13.34 -5.91 6.66
C LEU A 17 -12.74 -5.29 5.39
N SER A 18 -12.79 -3.96 5.27
CA SER A 18 -12.03 -3.23 4.27
C SER A 18 -10.53 -3.25 4.61
N GLU A 19 -9.67 -2.98 3.64
CA GLU A 19 -8.22 -2.90 3.86
C GLU A 19 -7.85 -1.87 4.93
N ALA A 20 -8.53 -0.72 4.95
CA ALA A 20 -8.32 0.29 5.98
C ALA A 20 -8.71 -0.22 7.39
N GLN A 21 -9.77 -1.03 7.50
CA GLN A 21 -10.18 -1.64 8.75
C GLN A 21 -9.21 -2.74 9.21
N LEU A 22 -8.65 -3.51 8.27
CA LEU A 22 -7.61 -4.49 8.55
C LEU A 22 -6.34 -3.80 9.08
N VAL A 23 -5.91 -2.72 8.45
CA VAL A 23 -4.75 -1.93 8.91
C VAL A 23 -5.00 -1.37 10.31
N HIS A 24 -6.19 -0.82 10.57
CA HIS A 24 -6.54 -0.35 11.91
C HIS A 24 -6.53 -1.48 12.95
N SER A 25 -7.03 -2.67 12.60
CA SER A 25 -6.98 -3.86 13.45
C SER A 25 -5.55 -4.30 13.79
N GLU A 26 -4.68 -4.32 12.78
CA GLU A 26 -3.28 -4.77 12.92
C GLU A 26 -2.42 -3.78 13.72
N PHE A 27 -2.53 -2.49 13.43
CA PHE A 27 -1.62 -1.47 13.92
C PHE A 27 -2.21 -0.57 15.02
N GLY A 28 -3.52 -0.66 15.28
CA GLY A 28 -4.21 0.17 16.28
C GLY A 28 -4.30 1.65 15.92
N ALA A 29 -4.06 2.01 14.65
CA ALA A 29 -4.10 3.38 14.17
C ALA A 29 -4.79 3.48 12.79
N PRO A 30 -5.40 4.62 12.43
CA PRO A 30 -5.97 4.83 11.12
C PRO A 30 -4.94 4.66 9.98
N LEU A 31 -5.40 4.19 8.82
CA LEU A 31 -4.54 3.95 7.65
C LEU A 31 -3.72 5.19 7.24
N ASP A 32 -4.32 6.38 7.29
CA ASP A 32 -3.63 7.63 6.94
C ASP A 32 -2.49 7.97 7.92
N GLU A 33 -2.66 7.60 9.19
CA GLU A 33 -1.64 7.77 10.21
C GLU A 33 -0.51 6.76 10.06
N CYS A 34 -0.84 5.49 9.84
CA CYS A 34 0.14 4.45 9.52
C CYS A 34 0.98 4.86 8.29
N TYR A 35 0.34 5.34 7.23
CA TYR A 35 1.03 5.80 6.03
C TYR A 35 1.98 6.97 6.32
N ARG A 36 1.51 7.99 7.06
CA ARG A 36 2.33 9.16 7.42
C ARG A 36 3.57 8.77 8.22
N LEU A 37 3.40 7.85 9.18
CA LEU A 37 4.50 7.32 9.99
C LEU A 37 5.48 6.51 9.15
N ALA A 38 4.99 5.65 8.25
CA ALA A 38 5.81 4.85 7.35
C ALA A 38 6.68 5.74 6.44
N ILE A 39 6.10 6.77 5.82
CA ILE A 39 6.83 7.72 4.97
C ILE A 39 7.88 8.51 5.77
N LYS A 40 7.54 8.95 6.99
CA LYS A 40 8.49 9.64 7.86
C LYS A 40 9.68 8.75 8.20
N PHE A 41 9.42 7.52 8.64
CA PHE A 41 10.45 6.53 8.95
C PHE A 41 11.34 6.25 7.75
N TYR A 42 10.74 5.97 6.58
CA TYR A 42 11.47 5.70 5.34
C TYR A 42 12.44 6.83 5.01
N LYS A 43 11.97 8.08 5.00
CA LYS A 43 12.81 9.25 4.69
C LYS A 43 13.94 9.47 5.70
N GLU A 44 13.65 9.30 6.99
CA GLU A 44 14.66 9.45 8.05
C GLU A 44 15.76 8.40 7.91
N LYS A 45 15.39 7.15 7.63
CA LYS A 45 16.32 6.04 7.51
C LYS A 45 17.10 6.04 6.20
N GLU A 46 16.46 6.41 5.09
CA GLU A 46 17.11 6.62 3.79
C GLU A 46 18.17 7.72 3.92
N LYS A 47 17.84 8.86 4.53
CA LYS A 47 18.79 9.96 4.76
C LYS A 47 19.96 9.56 5.67
N ALA A 48 19.69 8.72 6.67
CA ALA A 48 20.72 8.23 7.58
C ALA A 48 21.62 7.14 6.96
N GLY A 49 21.28 6.59 5.78
CA GLY A 49 21.99 5.48 5.16
C GLY A 49 21.83 4.14 5.89
N ASN A 50 20.88 4.05 6.83
CA ASN A 50 20.72 2.91 7.74
C ASN A 50 19.67 1.89 7.27
N LEU A 51 19.10 2.10 6.08
CA LEU A 51 18.06 1.25 5.51
C LEU A 51 18.45 0.89 4.08
N PHE A 52 18.73 -0.39 3.89
CA PHE A 52 18.90 -0.97 2.57
C PHE A 52 17.53 -1.37 2.03
N ILE A 53 17.17 -0.80 0.87
CA ILE A 53 15.95 -1.12 0.12
C ILE A 53 16.39 -1.40 -1.31
N SER A 54 15.86 -2.48 -1.89
CA SER A 54 16.15 -2.85 -3.26
C SER A 54 15.74 -1.74 -4.23
N TYR A 55 16.29 -1.75 -5.44
CA TYR A 55 15.91 -0.75 -6.44
C TYR A 55 14.40 -0.83 -6.72
N ASP A 56 13.89 -2.03 -6.99
CA ASP A 56 12.50 -2.29 -7.33
C ASP A 56 11.54 -1.82 -6.22
N ASP A 57 11.85 -2.11 -4.96
CA ASP A 57 11.06 -1.65 -3.82
C ASP A 57 11.05 -0.12 -3.70
N ARG A 58 12.16 0.55 -4.03
CA ARG A 58 12.25 2.02 -4.01
C ARG A 58 11.37 2.63 -5.09
N VAL A 59 11.39 2.07 -6.28
CA VAL A 59 10.55 2.49 -7.41
C VAL A 59 9.08 2.29 -7.07
N MET A 60 8.72 1.13 -6.49
CA MET A 60 7.37 0.83 -6.02
C MET A 60 6.90 1.83 -4.95
N LEU A 61 7.71 2.11 -3.94
CA LEU A 61 7.41 3.11 -2.90
C LEU A 61 7.22 4.50 -3.49
N MET A 62 8.00 4.87 -4.51
CA MET A 62 7.85 6.13 -5.22
C MET A 62 6.53 6.19 -5.98
N ALA A 63 6.16 5.13 -6.71
CA ALA A 63 4.90 5.03 -7.44
C ALA A 63 3.69 5.13 -6.50
N LEU A 64 3.68 4.37 -5.41
CA LEU A 64 2.63 4.42 -4.39
C LEU A 64 2.53 5.81 -3.74
N SER A 65 3.65 6.44 -3.44
CA SER A 65 3.68 7.81 -2.89
C SER A 65 3.10 8.84 -3.87
N LYS A 66 3.33 8.66 -5.18
CA LYS A 66 2.71 9.50 -6.22
C LYS A 66 1.21 9.24 -6.30
N GLN A 67 0.78 7.98 -6.30
CA GLN A 67 -0.63 7.58 -6.34
C GLN A 67 -1.43 8.20 -5.18
N VAL A 68 -0.91 8.15 -3.96
CA VAL A 68 -1.58 8.72 -2.79
C VAL A 68 -1.72 10.25 -2.91
N ARG A 69 -0.76 10.93 -3.53
CA ARG A 69 -0.72 12.40 -3.62
C ARG A 69 -1.46 12.97 -4.82
N LEU A 70 -1.38 12.31 -5.96
CA LEU A 70 -1.83 12.80 -7.25
C LEU A 70 -3.05 12.03 -7.78
N GLY A 71 -3.36 10.89 -7.18
CA GLY A 71 -4.35 9.96 -7.71
C GLY A 71 -3.80 9.11 -8.85
N PRO A 72 -4.69 8.43 -9.59
CA PRO A 72 -4.33 7.56 -10.72
C PRO A 72 -3.48 8.26 -11.76
N PHE A 73 -2.49 7.54 -12.30
CA PHE A 73 -1.74 7.99 -13.46
C PHE A 73 -2.67 8.14 -14.67
N ALA A 74 -2.55 9.26 -15.39
CA ALA A 74 -3.39 9.55 -16.55
C ALA A 74 -2.64 9.20 -17.84
N ASP A 75 -3.30 8.45 -18.73
CA ASP A 75 -2.71 7.98 -20.00
C ASP A 75 -2.29 9.12 -20.96
N ASN A 76 -2.71 10.35 -20.69
CA ASN A 76 -2.37 11.54 -21.46
C ASN A 76 -1.18 12.34 -20.87
N SER A 77 -0.50 11.82 -19.85
CA SER A 77 0.69 12.47 -19.31
C SER A 77 1.84 12.42 -20.32
N ASP A 78 2.61 13.50 -20.41
CA ASP A 78 3.80 13.55 -21.25
C ASP A 78 4.78 12.42 -20.88
N SER A 79 5.16 11.62 -21.89
CA SER A 79 6.18 10.58 -21.72
C SER A 79 7.48 11.23 -21.29
N ALA A 80 8.20 10.57 -20.36
CA ALA A 80 9.54 10.99 -20.02
C ALA A 80 10.43 10.96 -21.28
N GLY A 81 11.26 11.99 -21.46
CA GLY A 81 12.13 12.11 -22.63
C GLY A 81 13.12 10.95 -22.73
N PHE A 82 13.65 10.67 -23.93
CA PHE A 82 14.54 9.52 -24.18
C PHE A 82 15.72 9.39 -23.19
N PHE A 83 16.27 10.50 -22.71
CA PHE A 83 17.38 10.51 -21.75
C PHE A 83 16.95 10.38 -20.28
N ASP A 84 15.66 10.45 -19.99
CA ASP A 84 15.12 10.30 -18.64
C ASP A 84 14.88 8.80 -18.35
N LEU A 85 15.98 8.10 -18.11
CA LEU A 85 16.00 6.66 -17.81
C LEU A 85 15.28 6.34 -16.50
N LEU A 86 15.25 7.27 -15.54
CA LEU A 86 14.54 7.11 -14.26
C LEU A 86 13.04 7.40 -14.41
N GLY A 87 12.68 8.34 -15.28
CA GLY A 87 11.28 8.67 -15.59
C GLY A 87 10.59 7.65 -16.50
N ASN A 88 11.36 6.95 -17.34
CA ASN A 88 10.90 5.84 -18.19
C ASN A 88 11.00 4.46 -17.53
N ASP A 89 11.34 4.40 -16.24
CA ASP A 89 11.50 3.11 -15.58
C ASP A 89 10.14 2.36 -15.53
N ILE A 90 10.13 1.15 -16.08
CA ILE A 90 8.95 0.29 -16.14
C ILE A 90 8.99 -0.54 -14.87
N ALA A 91 8.39 0.01 -13.80
CA ALA A 91 8.14 -0.72 -12.57
C ALA A 91 7.21 -1.92 -12.80
#